data_AF-A0A1Y3WFI6-F1
#
_entry.id   AF-A0A1Y3WFI6-F1
#
_cell.length_a   1.000
_cell.length_b   1.000
_cell.length_c   1.000
_cell.angle_alpha   90.00
_cell.angle_beta   90.00
_cell.angle_gamma   90.00
#
_symmetry.space_group_name_H-M   'P 1'
#
loop_
_entity.id
_entity.type
_entity.pdbx_description
1 polymer ?
#
loop_
_entity_poly.entity_id
_entity_poly.type
_entity_poly.pdbx_seq_one_letter_code
_entity_poly.pdbx_strand_id
1 'polypeptide(L)'
;MLLAEGMLLCSLFWAFCWLGTGSDEKNIRNFSTYPDEVQKIVKARPELSGNIRQRGPAAIFAGNLLLFTALLFAMGLLTRQEYFAGNFLNTLLLGQALNLFDFLVIDLLWWRHTKRVRFSGTEESPELYADPRKHFYAFLRGVLLFLAVALINGYLLTWI
;
A
#
# COMPACT_ATOMS: atom_id res chain seq x y z
N MET A 1 -14.35 -19.59 1.79
CA MET A 1 -12.96 -19.32 2.20
C MET A 1 -12.60 -17.95 1.67
N LEU A 2 -12.06 -17.77 0.45
CA LEU A 2 -11.45 -16.53 -0.09
C LEU A 2 -11.90 -15.15 0.45
N LEU A 3 -13.20 -14.91 0.66
CA LEU A 3 -13.72 -13.69 1.29
C LEU A 3 -13.20 -13.47 2.71
N ALA A 4 -13.13 -14.51 3.54
CA ALA A 4 -12.65 -14.43 4.91
C ALA A 4 -11.15 -14.09 4.95
N GLU A 5 -10.33 -14.71 4.09
CA GLU A 5 -8.91 -14.41 3.94
C GLU A 5 -8.71 -12.99 3.42
N GLY A 6 -9.56 -12.52 2.48
CA GLY A 6 -9.56 -11.14 2.01
C GLY A 6 -9.88 -10.14 3.13
N MET A 7 -10.89 -10.42 3.96
CA MET A 7 -11.24 -9.59 5.12
C MET A 7 -10.10 -9.56 6.15
N LEU A 8 -9.49 -10.71 6.45
CA LEU A 8 -8.35 -10.80 7.35
C LEU A 8 -7.17 -10.00 6.82
N LEU A 9 -6.82 -10.17 5.54
CA LEU A 9 -5.73 -9.48 4.88
C LEU A 9 -5.92 -7.96 4.92
N CYS A 10 -7.12 -7.47 4.57
CA CYS A 10 -7.43 -6.04 4.60
C CYS A 10 -7.38 -5.48 6.02
N SER A 11 -7.88 -6.23 7.02
CA SER A 11 -7.88 -5.82 8.42
C SER A 11 -6.46 -5.71 8.98
N LEU A 12 -5.61 -6.72 8.70
CA LEU A 12 -4.20 -6.70 9.09
C LEU A 12 -3.46 -5.56 8.40
N PHE A 13 -3.67 -5.38 7.10
CA PHE A 13 -3.05 -4.30 6.35
C PHE A 13 -3.44 -2.92 6.87
N TRP A 14 -4.72 -2.69 7.15
CA TRP A 14 -5.18 -1.46 7.80
C TRP A 14 -4.52 -1.23 9.16
N ALA A 15 -4.43 -2.28 10.00
CA ALA A 15 -3.77 -2.19 11.30
C ALA A 15 -2.29 -1.80 11.15
N PHE A 16 -1.57 -2.38 10.17
CA PHE A 16 -0.19 -2.01 9.86
C PHE A 16 -0.08 -0.55 9.40
N CYS A 17 -0.95 -0.08 8.51
CA CYS A 17 -0.98 1.32 8.08
C CYS A 17 -1.26 2.28 9.25
N TRP A 18 -2.21 1.94 10.12
CA TRP A 18 -2.54 2.73 11.30
C TRP A 18 -1.37 2.78 12.31
N LEU A 19 -0.73 1.64 12.60
CA LEU A 19 0.42 1.56 13.50
C LEU A 19 1.66 2.30 12.94
N GLY A 20 1.80 2.29 11.62
CA GLY A 20 2.86 2.95 10.86
C GLY A 20 2.70 4.46 10.68
N THR A 21 1.69 5.08 11.30
CA THR A 21 1.41 6.53 11.25
C THR A 21 1.23 7.12 12.65
N GLY A 22 1.13 8.45 12.75
CA GLY A 22 0.79 9.16 13.99
C GLY A 22 1.92 9.95 14.65
N SER A 23 3.06 10.06 13.99
CA SER A 23 4.14 10.99 14.34
C SER A 23 4.92 11.35 13.08
N ASP A 24 5.63 12.47 13.07
CA ASP A 24 6.44 12.87 11.93
C ASP A 24 7.48 11.81 11.54
N GLU A 25 8.13 11.17 12.52
CA GLU A 25 9.10 10.10 12.30
C GLU A 25 8.50 8.87 11.59
N LYS A 26 7.23 8.58 11.87
CA LYS A 26 6.50 7.50 11.20
C LYS A 26 6.03 7.93 9.81
N ASN A 27 5.42 9.12 9.74
CA ASN A 27 4.81 9.66 8.53
C ASN A 27 5.87 9.91 7.43
N ILE A 28 7.11 10.27 7.80
CA ILE A 28 8.20 10.53 6.85
C ILE A 28 8.68 9.28 6.11
N ARG A 29 8.38 8.07 6.60
CA ARG A 29 8.74 6.82 5.92
C ARG A 29 8.03 6.67 4.57
N ASN A 30 6.83 7.23 4.46
CA ASN A 30 6.02 7.25 3.26
C ASN A 30 5.99 8.64 2.61
N PHE A 31 7.01 9.47 2.86
CA PHE A 31 7.08 10.86 2.41
C PHE A 31 6.75 11.05 0.91
N SER A 32 7.17 10.13 0.04
CA SER A 32 6.95 10.22 -1.40
C SER A 32 5.48 10.11 -1.83
N THR A 33 4.60 9.59 -0.98
CA THR A 33 3.16 9.46 -1.28
C THR A 33 2.37 10.74 -1.03
N TYR A 34 2.92 11.67 -0.23
CA TYR A 34 2.27 12.94 0.09
C TYR A 34 2.17 13.87 -1.13
N PRO A 35 1.17 14.77 -1.19
CA PRO A 35 1.08 15.84 -2.20
C PRO A 35 2.35 16.69 -2.28
N ASP A 36 2.61 17.27 -3.46
CA ASP A 36 3.88 17.98 -3.73
C ASP A 36 4.04 19.22 -2.83
N GLU A 37 2.93 19.86 -2.48
CA GLU A 37 2.86 21.00 -1.57
C GLU A 37 3.35 20.60 -0.17
N VAL A 38 2.81 19.51 0.38
CA VAL A 38 3.25 18.95 1.66
C VAL A 38 4.73 18.56 1.59
N GLN A 39 5.16 17.96 0.48
CA GLN A 39 6.56 17.59 0.29
C GLN A 39 7.49 18.82 0.30
N LYS A 40 7.09 19.94 -0.31
CA LYS A 40 7.85 21.19 -0.28
C LYS A 40 7.96 21.75 1.14
N ILE A 41 6.86 21.76 1.90
CA ILE A 41 6.83 22.26 3.28
C ILE A 41 7.77 21.43 4.17
N VAL A 42 7.68 20.10 4.12
CA VAL A 42 8.50 19.22 4.97
C VAL A 42 9.97 19.28 4.59
N LYS A 43 10.31 19.40 3.29
CA LYS A 43 11.71 19.58 2.85
C LYS A 43 12.34 20.88 3.35
N ALA A 44 11.55 21.92 3.55
CA ALA A 44 12.03 23.20 4.10
C ALA A 44 12.38 23.13 5.59
N ARG A 45 12.06 22.02 6.28
CA ARG A 45 12.32 21.83 7.71
C ARG A 45 13.57 20.99 7.96
N PRO A 46 14.64 21.55 8.54
CA PRO A 46 15.90 20.85 8.75
C PRO A 46 15.77 19.59 9.62
N GLU A 47 14.89 19.64 10.62
CA GLU A 47 14.64 18.54 11.56
C GLU A 47 13.97 17.30 10.93
N LEU A 48 13.29 17.48 9.79
CA LEU A 48 12.63 16.39 9.07
C LEU A 48 13.41 16.00 7.80
N SER A 49 14.06 16.95 7.14
CA SER A 49 14.72 16.72 5.84
C SER A 49 15.80 15.65 5.89
N GLY A 50 16.55 15.54 7.00
CA GLY A 50 17.59 14.52 7.20
C GLY A 50 17.06 13.08 7.25
N ASN A 51 15.77 12.89 7.55
CA ASN A 51 15.13 11.57 7.64
C ASN A 51 14.40 11.15 6.36
N ILE A 52 14.41 11.98 5.31
CA ILE A 52 13.77 11.68 4.03
C ILE A 52 14.59 10.63 3.28
N ARG A 53 14.09 9.39 3.23
CA ARG A 53 14.66 8.35 2.38
C ARG A 53 14.20 8.52 0.95
N GLN A 54 15.10 8.95 0.07
CA GLN A 54 14.84 8.90 -1.37
C GLN A 54 15.17 7.51 -1.90
N ARG A 55 14.14 6.81 -2.41
CA ARG A 55 14.28 5.55 -3.13
C ARG A 55 13.84 5.76 -4.57
N GLY A 56 14.60 5.20 -5.51
CA GLY A 56 14.23 5.24 -6.92
C GLY A 56 12.93 4.45 -7.19
N PRO A 57 12.13 4.84 -8.20
CA PRO A 57 10.88 4.15 -8.52
C PRO A 57 11.02 2.64 -8.73
N ALA A 58 12.11 2.21 -9.36
CA ALA A 58 12.40 0.79 -9.58
C ALA A 58 12.64 0.03 -8.27
N ALA A 59 13.36 0.62 -7.31
CA ALA A 59 13.62 0.01 -6.01
C ALA A 59 12.33 -0.10 -5.17
N ILE A 60 11.45 0.90 -5.25
CA ILE A 60 10.13 0.86 -4.61
C ILE A 60 9.29 -0.25 -5.23
N PHE A 61 9.24 -0.33 -6.57
CA PHE A 61 8.49 -1.36 -7.27
C PHE A 61 9.00 -2.76 -6.93
N ALA A 62 10.30 -3.00 -7.00
CA ALA A 62 10.90 -4.30 -6.67
C ALA A 62 10.65 -4.69 -5.20
N GLY A 63 10.77 -3.73 -4.27
CA GLY A 63 10.48 -3.96 -2.86
C GLY A 63 9.03 -4.34 -2.62
N ASN A 64 8.09 -3.63 -3.25
CA ASN A 64 6.66 -3.94 -3.15
C ASN A 64 6.34 -5.28 -3.81
N LEU A 65 6.91 -5.58 -4.97
CA LEU A 65 6.72 -6.85 -5.66
C LEU A 65 7.15 -8.01 -4.76
N LEU A 66 8.34 -7.93 -4.15
CA LEU A 66 8.84 -8.97 -3.25
C LEU A 66 7.96 -9.11 -2.00
N LEU A 67 7.60 -8.00 -1.35
CA LEU A 67 6.75 -7.99 -0.17
C LEU A 67 5.39 -8.63 -0.44
N PHE A 68 4.68 -8.17 -1.48
CA PHE A 68 3.35 -8.65 -1.80
C PHE A 68 3.36 -10.06 -2.39
N THR A 69 4.42 -10.46 -3.09
CA THR A 69 4.60 -11.86 -3.50
C THR A 69 4.66 -12.76 -2.27
N ALA A 70 5.55 -12.46 -1.32
CA ALA A 70 5.68 -13.26 -0.10
C ALA A 70 4.38 -13.29 0.73
N LEU A 71 3.74 -12.14 0.91
CA LEU A 71 2.49 -12.02 1.67
C LEU A 71 1.35 -12.81 1.02
N LEU A 72 1.09 -12.57 -0.27
CA LEU A 72 -0.01 -13.24 -0.96
C LEU A 72 0.27 -14.71 -1.24
N PHE A 73 1.54 -15.11 -1.29
CA PHE A 73 1.91 -16.52 -1.36
C PHE A 73 1.52 -17.23 -0.06
N ALA A 74 1.85 -16.64 1.10
CA ALA A 74 1.46 -17.20 2.40
C ALA A 74 -0.07 -17.30 2.55
N MET A 75 -0.81 -16.28 2.11
CA MET A 75 -2.27 -16.35 2.05
C MET A 75 -2.77 -17.41 1.06
N GLY A 76 -2.11 -17.52 -0.10
CA GLY A 76 -2.45 -18.46 -1.16
C GLY A 76 -2.29 -19.92 -0.78
N LEU A 77 -1.42 -20.25 0.19
CA LEU A 77 -1.32 -21.59 0.77
C LEU A 77 -2.64 -22.05 1.41
N LEU A 78 -3.43 -21.12 1.98
CA LEU A 78 -4.73 -21.42 2.60
C LEU A 78 -5.85 -21.62 1.58
N THR A 79 -5.72 -21.00 0.40
CA THR A 79 -6.73 -21.00 -0.66
C THR A 79 -6.30 -21.79 -1.90
N ARG A 80 -5.29 -22.64 -1.73
CA ARG A 80 -4.60 -23.32 -2.82
C ARG A 80 -5.56 -24.18 -3.65
N GLN A 81 -5.33 -24.19 -4.96
CA GLN A 81 -5.97 -25.03 -5.95
C GLN A 81 -4.93 -25.95 -6.63
N GLU A 82 -5.39 -27.01 -7.30
CA GLU A 82 -4.50 -27.97 -7.97
C GLU A 82 -3.85 -27.41 -9.24
N TYR A 83 -4.51 -26.44 -9.89
CA TYR A 83 -4.11 -25.92 -11.20
C TYR A 83 -3.80 -24.42 -11.15
N PHE A 84 -2.89 -24.02 -12.05
CA PHE A 84 -2.42 -22.63 -12.20
C PHE A 84 -3.54 -21.61 -12.23
N ALA A 85 -4.57 -21.82 -13.06
CA ALA A 85 -5.64 -20.83 -13.23
C ALA A 85 -6.40 -20.56 -11.93
N GLY A 86 -6.59 -21.57 -11.07
CA GLY A 86 -7.24 -21.41 -9.77
C GLY A 86 -6.37 -20.63 -8.79
N ASN A 87 -5.08 -20.97 -8.69
CA ASN A 87 -4.12 -20.26 -7.84
C ASN A 87 -3.91 -18.81 -8.29
N PHE A 88 -3.80 -18.60 -9.60
CA PHE A 88 -3.72 -17.29 -10.22
C PHE A 88 -4.96 -16.45 -9.90
N LEU A 89 -6.16 -16.98 -10.13
CA LEU A 89 -7.40 -16.24 -9.91
C LEU A 89 -7.60 -15.90 -8.42
N ASN A 90 -7.38 -16.85 -7.50
CA ASN A 90 -7.48 -16.60 -6.07
C ASN A 90 -6.50 -15.51 -5.62
N THR A 91 -5.24 -15.59 -6.07
CA THR A 91 -4.22 -14.59 -5.74
C THR A 91 -4.56 -13.23 -6.33
N LEU A 92 -5.03 -13.19 -7.58
CA LEU A 92 -5.42 -11.96 -8.25
C LEU A 92 -6.58 -11.27 -7.52
N LEU A 93 -7.61 -12.04 -7.14
CA LEU A 93 -8.76 -11.52 -6.40
C LEU A 93 -8.34 -10.97 -5.03
N LEU A 94 -7.50 -11.68 -4.29
CA LEU A 94 -6.98 -11.19 -3.00
C LEU A 94 -6.15 -9.92 -3.16
N GLY A 95 -5.23 -9.89 -4.13
CA GLY A 95 -4.38 -8.74 -4.40
C GLY A 95 -5.18 -7.51 -4.84
N GLN A 96 -6.13 -7.67 -5.76
CA GLN A 96 -6.97 -6.56 -6.20
C GLN A 96 -7.97 -6.11 -5.14
N ALA A 97 -8.51 -7.03 -4.33
CA ALA A 97 -9.33 -6.65 -3.19
C ALA A 97 -8.54 -5.80 -2.19
N LEU A 98 -7.29 -6.18 -1.89
CA LEU A 98 -6.41 -5.39 -1.03
C LEU A 98 -6.10 -4.01 -1.63
N ASN A 99 -5.75 -3.95 -2.92
CA ASN A 99 -5.46 -2.70 -3.64
C ASN A 99 -6.66 -1.76 -3.66
N LEU A 100 -7.86 -2.31 -3.92
CA LEU A 100 -9.10 -1.55 -3.93
C LEU A 100 -9.48 -1.07 -2.53
N PHE A 101 -9.28 -1.91 -1.51
CA PHE A 101 -9.49 -1.54 -0.11
C PHE A 101 -8.54 -0.41 0.32
N ASP A 102 -7.26 -0.51 -0.02
CA ASP A 102 -6.28 0.55 0.23
C ASP A 102 -6.73 1.86 -0.41
N PHE A 103 -7.04 1.85 -1.70
CA PHE A 103 -7.48 3.05 -2.40
C PHE A 103 -8.79 3.64 -1.83
N LEU A 104 -9.83 2.83 -1.62
CA LEU A 104 -11.13 3.36 -1.19
C LEU A 104 -11.13 3.72 0.29
N VAL A 105 -10.73 2.78 1.15
CA VAL A 105 -10.90 2.91 2.60
C VAL A 105 -9.73 3.65 3.22
N ILE A 106 -8.50 3.29 2.86
CA ILE A 106 -7.32 3.90 3.46
C ILE A 106 -7.09 5.27 2.83
N ASP A 107 -6.88 5.36 1.53
CA ASP A 107 -6.49 6.60 0.86
C ASP A 107 -7.64 7.61 0.79
N LEU A 108 -8.80 7.22 0.26
CA LEU A 108 -9.89 8.18 0.02
C LEU A 108 -10.69 8.54 1.27
N LEU A 109 -11.01 7.56 2.13
CA LEU A 109 -11.85 7.78 3.31
C LEU A 109 -11.04 8.14 4.55
N TRP A 110 -9.96 7.42 4.85
CA TRP A 110 -9.26 7.61 6.13
C TRP A 110 -8.14 8.66 6.05
N TRP A 111 -7.20 8.50 5.13
CA TRP A 111 -5.95 9.26 5.06
C TRP A 111 -6.22 10.75 4.85
N ARG A 112 -7.12 11.10 3.92
CA ARG A 112 -7.50 12.49 3.63
C ARG A 112 -8.19 13.20 4.81
N HIS A 113 -8.87 12.45 5.67
CA HIS A 113 -9.74 13.00 6.72
C HIS A 113 -9.15 12.91 8.13
N THR A 114 -7.98 12.30 8.32
CA THR A 114 -7.35 12.17 9.63
C THR A 114 -6.19 13.15 9.83
N LYS A 115 -6.06 13.70 11.04
CA LYS A 115 -4.87 14.48 11.43
C LYS A 115 -3.64 13.59 11.66
N ARG A 116 -3.84 12.29 11.90
CA ARG A 116 -2.78 11.33 12.26
C ARG A 116 -1.67 11.23 11.21
N VAL A 117 -2.03 11.35 9.93
CA VAL A 117 -1.08 11.25 8.82
C VAL A 117 -0.48 12.60 8.45
N ARG A 118 -0.90 13.69 9.10
CA ARG A 118 -0.40 15.03 8.80
C ARG A 118 0.91 15.25 9.53
N PHE A 119 1.81 16.02 8.94
CA PHE A 119 3.03 16.45 9.60
C PHE A 119 2.73 17.57 10.59
N SER A 120 3.55 17.70 11.63
CA SER A 120 3.42 18.79 12.61
C SER A 120 3.39 20.16 11.92
N GLY A 121 2.68 21.15 12.42
CA GLY A 121 2.49 22.45 11.75
C GLY A 121 1.75 22.43 10.40
N THR A 122 1.09 21.32 10.03
CA THR A 122 0.19 21.23 8.85
C THR A 122 -1.12 20.50 9.18
N GLU A 123 -1.34 20.17 10.46
CA GLU A 123 -2.47 19.37 10.95
C GLU A 123 -3.80 20.08 10.74
N GLU A 124 -3.80 21.41 10.78
CA GLU A 124 -4.97 22.27 10.59
C GLU A 124 -5.21 22.67 9.12
N SER A 125 -4.43 22.12 8.19
CA SER A 125 -4.53 22.42 6.75
C SER A 125 -4.99 21.20 5.94
N PRO A 126 -6.24 20.71 6.11
CA PRO A 126 -6.76 19.54 5.41
C PRO A 126 -6.70 19.66 3.87
N GLU A 127 -6.80 20.88 3.34
CA GLU A 127 -6.74 21.19 1.91
C GLU A 127 -5.42 20.75 1.26
N LEU A 128 -4.31 20.76 2.00
CA LEU A 128 -3.01 20.29 1.52
C LEU A 128 -2.96 18.79 1.26
N TYR A 129 -3.88 18.03 1.85
CA TYR A 129 -3.95 16.57 1.81
C TYR A 129 -5.14 16.07 0.98
N ALA A 130 -5.95 16.96 0.43
CA ALA A 130 -7.24 16.61 -0.16
C ALA A 130 -7.14 16.00 -1.57
N ASP A 131 -6.06 16.26 -2.32
CA ASP A 131 -5.90 15.83 -3.72
C ASP A 131 -5.73 14.30 -3.84
N PRO A 132 -6.69 13.58 -4.47
CA PRO A 132 -6.62 12.13 -4.62
C PRO A 132 -5.73 11.67 -5.78
N ARG A 133 -5.23 12.56 -6.64
CA ARG A 133 -4.57 12.18 -7.90
C ARG A 133 -3.39 11.22 -7.69
N LYS A 134 -2.53 11.49 -6.71
CA LYS A 134 -1.37 10.63 -6.41
C LYS A 134 -1.81 9.22 -5.97
N HIS A 135 -2.84 9.13 -5.14
CA HIS A 135 -3.43 7.87 -4.71
C HIS A 135 -4.07 7.12 -5.87
N PHE A 136 -4.77 7.81 -6.77
CA PHE A 136 -5.33 7.20 -7.97
C PHE A 136 -4.24 6.62 -8.90
N TYR A 137 -3.16 7.35 -9.15
CA TYR A 137 -2.03 6.81 -9.92
C TYR A 137 -1.27 5.69 -9.19
N ALA A 138 -1.25 5.70 -7.85
CA ALA A 138 -0.74 4.58 -7.06
C ALA A 138 -1.61 3.34 -7.22
N PHE A 139 -2.94 3.48 -7.13
CA PHE A 139 -3.91 2.41 -7.35
C PHE A 139 -3.75 1.76 -8.73
N LEU A 140 -3.63 2.55 -9.81
CA LEU A 140 -3.40 2.03 -11.17
C LEU A 140 -2.09 1.25 -11.29
N ARG A 141 -1.01 1.72 -10.66
CA ARG A 141 0.25 0.97 -10.58
C ARG A 141 0.10 -0.31 -9.75
N GLY A 142 -0.69 -0.25 -8.69
CA GLY A 142 -1.08 -1.39 -7.86
C GLY A 142 -1.78 -2.48 -8.68
N VAL A 143 -2.67 -2.11 -9.60
CA VAL A 143 -3.36 -3.07 -10.49
C VAL A 143 -2.35 -3.90 -11.27
N LEU A 144 -1.33 -3.26 -11.87
CA LEU A 144 -0.26 -3.93 -12.62
C LEU A 144 0.64 -4.76 -11.71
N LEU A 145 0.97 -4.23 -10.52
CA LEU A 145 1.77 -4.94 -9.53
C LEU A 145 1.10 -6.24 -9.09
N PHE A 146 -0.18 -6.20 -8.70
CA PHE A 146 -0.91 -7.37 -8.23
C PHE A 146 -1.20 -8.37 -9.34
N LEU A 147 -1.30 -7.92 -10.60
CA LEU A 147 -1.31 -8.83 -11.75
C LEU A 147 0.01 -9.62 -11.85
N ALA A 148 1.16 -8.94 -11.72
CA ALA A 148 2.47 -9.59 -11.74
C ALA A 148 2.64 -10.56 -10.55
N VAL A 149 2.24 -10.15 -9.35
CA VAL A 149 2.26 -11.01 -8.16
C VAL A 149 1.39 -12.26 -8.37
N ALA A 150 0.18 -12.09 -8.92
CA ALA A 150 -0.72 -13.22 -9.17
C ALA A 150 -0.15 -14.22 -10.18
N LEU A 151 0.54 -13.75 -11.24
CA LEU A 151 1.23 -14.63 -12.18
C LEU A 151 2.33 -15.46 -11.51
N ILE A 152 3.16 -14.80 -10.69
CA ILE A 152 4.26 -15.46 -9.96
C ILE A 152 3.69 -16.50 -8.99
N ASN A 153 2.77 -16.10 -8.13
CA ASN A 153 2.20 -16.98 -7.10
C ASN A 153 1.32 -18.07 -7.69
N GLY A 154 0.58 -17.79 -8.76
CA GLY A 154 -0.18 -18.80 -9.50
C GLY A 154 0.73 -19.93 -9.97
N TYR A 155 1.93 -19.60 -10.45
CA TYR A 155 2.94 -20.58 -10.81
C TYR A 155 3.52 -21.28 -9.58
N LEU A 156 4.05 -20.55 -8.60
CA LEU A 156 4.71 -21.12 -7.42
C LEU A 156 3.79 -22.08 -6.64
N LEU A 157 2.53 -21.69 -6.43
CA LEU A 157 1.55 -22.50 -5.71
C LEU A 157 1.09 -23.73 -6.49
N THR A 158 1.36 -23.83 -7.79
CA THR A 158 1.03 -25.04 -8.56
C THR A 158 2.09 -26.14 -8.36
N TRP A 159 3.33 -25.75 -8.03
CA TRP A 159 4.48 -26.67 -7.96
C TRP A 159 4.83 -27.18 -6.56
N ILE A 160 4.17 -26.64 -5.53
CA ILE A 160 4.29 -27.12 -4.15
C ILE A 160 3.39 -28.33 -3.93
#